data_AF-A0A8X6NA91-F1
#
_entry.id   AF-A0A8X6NA91-F1
#
_cell.length_a   1.000
_cell.length_b   1.000
_cell.length_c   1.000
_cell.angle_alpha   90.00
_cell.angle_beta   90.00
_cell.angle_gamma   90.00
#
_symmetry.space_group_name_H-M   'P 1'
#
loop_
_entity.id
_entity.type
_entity.pdbx_description
1 polymer ?
#
loop_
_entity_poly.entity_id
_entity_poly.type
_entity_poly.pdbx_seq_one_letter_code
_entity_poly.pdbx_strand_id
1 'polypeptide(L)'
;MGKQVLPVSWRRQVAKLALNSFWGRWGMKLNKTKLSYVNSVPDFNRYLSDPTKNIKDIFLPSEEVVAIEWQISDEFVEQDASTNIFIATFTTAWART
;
A
#
# COMPACT_ATOMS: atom_id res chain seq x y z
N MET A 1 -3.69 44.98 4.78
CA MET A 1 -2.49 44.56 4.03
C MET A 1 -2.54 43.04 3.84
N GLY A 2 -3.20 42.57 2.77
CA GLY A 2 -3.42 41.15 2.49
C GLY A 2 -2.16 40.51 1.93
N LYS A 3 -1.68 39.43 2.55
CA LYS A 3 -0.54 38.66 2.04
C LYS A 3 -0.96 37.97 0.75
N GLN A 4 -0.43 38.39 -0.40
CA GLN A 4 -0.51 37.61 -1.63
C GLN A 4 0.30 36.33 -1.43
N VAL A 5 -0.38 35.19 -1.37
CA VAL A 5 0.27 33.87 -1.32
C VAL A 5 0.73 33.54 -2.73
N LEU A 6 2.02 33.74 -3.01
CA LEU A 6 2.61 33.34 -4.28
C LEU A 6 2.51 31.81 -4.44
N PRO A 7 2.08 31.29 -5.61
CA PRO A 7 2.00 29.85 -5.83
C PRO A 7 3.40 29.22 -5.74
N VAL A 8 3.55 28.21 -4.90
CA VAL A 8 4.82 27.47 -4.75
C VAL A 8 5.13 26.71 -6.05
N SER A 9 6.37 26.82 -6.53
CA SER A 9 6.78 26.19 -7.78
C SER A 9 6.50 24.69 -7.77
N TRP A 10 6.10 24.13 -8.91
CA TRP A 10 5.83 22.69 -9.05
C TRP A 10 7.05 21.84 -8.66
N ARG A 11 8.27 22.34 -8.93
CA ARG A 11 9.53 21.69 -8.52
C ARG A 11 9.64 21.55 -7.01
N ARG A 12 9.27 22.59 -6.25
CA ARG A 12 9.26 22.55 -4.78
C ARG A 12 8.24 21.53 -4.27
N GLN A 13 7.08 21.44 -4.92
CA GLN A 13 6.04 20.47 -4.55
C GLN A 13 6.48 19.02 -4.81
N VAL A 14 7.09 18.76 -5.97
CA VAL A 14 7.66 17.44 -6.29
C VAL A 14 8.79 17.07 -5.33
N ALA A 15 9.70 18.00 -5.02
CA ALA A 15 10.77 17.77 -4.05
C ALA A 15 10.23 17.45 -2.65
N LYS A 16 9.18 18.17 -2.21
CA LYS A 16 8.51 17.89 -0.94
C LYS A 16 7.83 16.52 -0.94
N LEU A 17 7.12 16.17 -2.02
CA LEU A 17 6.49 14.87 -2.16
C LEU A 17 7.52 13.74 -2.12
N ALA A 18 8.65 13.89 -2.84
CA ALA A 18 9.73 12.91 -2.83
C ALA A 18 10.29 12.69 -1.42
N LEU A 19 10.56 13.78 -0.68
CA LEU A 19 11.09 13.68 0.68
C LEU A 19 10.09 13.04 1.66
N ASN A 20 8.81 13.40 1.56
CA ASN A 20 7.76 12.82 2.40
C ASN A 20 7.56 11.33 2.10
N SER A 21 7.53 10.96 0.81
CA SER A 21 7.40 9.57 0.37
C SER A 21 8.61 8.73 0.77
N PHE A 22 9.81 9.30 0.74
CA PHE A 22 11.03 8.64 1.20
C PHE A 22 10.93 8.23 2.67
N TRP A 23 10.57 9.15 3.56
CA TRP A 23 10.42 8.82 4.98
C TRP A 23 9.22 7.91 5.25
N GLY A 24 8.13 8.07 4.50
CA GLY A 24 6.96 7.18 4.59
C GLY A 24 7.24 5.74 4.16
N ARG A 25 8.18 5.51 3.22
CA ARG A 25 8.52 4.17 2.74
C ARG A 25 9.04 3.27 3.87
N TRP A 26 9.87 3.80 4.76
CA TRP A 26 10.48 3.03 5.83
C TRP A 26 9.47 2.38 6.79
N GLY A 27 8.33 3.04 7.04
CA GLY A 27 7.28 2.57 7.94
C GLY A 27 6.12 1.85 7.23
N MET A 28 6.26 1.52 5.95
CA MET A 28 5.15 0.95 5.17
C MET A 28 4.88 -0.51 5.58
N LYS A 29 3.61 -0.84 5.87
CA LYS A 29 3.19 -2.24 6.08
C LYS A 29 3.41 -3.05 4.79
N LEU A 30 4.14 -4.15 4.90
CA LEU A 30 4.44 -5.07 3.79
C LEU A 30 3.19 -5.85 3.37
N ASN A 31 2.50 -6.39 4.36
CA ASN A 31 1.29 -7.16 4.12
C ASN A 31 0.07 -6.25 3.96
N LYS A 32 -0.12 -5.75 2.74
CA LYS A 32 -1.29 -4.96 2.36
C LYS A 32 -2.37 -5.84 1.76
N THR A 33 -3.60 -5.50 2.07
CA THR A 33 -4.75 -6.08 1.39
C THR A 33 -4.78 -5.61 -0.06
N LYS A 34 -4.97 -6.55 -0.96
CA LYS A 34 -4.94 -6.39 -2.42
C LYS A 34 -6.33 -6.72 -2.95
N LEU A 35 -6.75 -5.98 -3.96
CA LEU A 35 -7.97 -6.22 -4.69
C LEU A 35 -7.60 -6.73 -6.09
N SER A 36 -8.12 -7.90 -6.46
CA SER A 36 -7.87 -8.49 -7.78
C SER A 36 -9.19 -8.79 -8.48
N TYR A 37 -9.28 -8.39 -9.75
CA TYR A 37 -10.44 -8.67 -10.60
C TYR A 37 -10.16 -9.92 -11.43
N VAL A 38 -11.09 -10.86 -11.40
CA VAL A 38 -10.99 -12.14 -12.08
C VAL A 38 -12.25 -12.34 -12.90
N ASN A 39 -12.07 -12.73 -14.16
CA ASN A 39 -13.15 -12.94 -15.14
C ASN A 39 -13.33 -14.42 -15.52
N SER A 40 -12.57 -15.32 -14.90
CA SER A 40 -12.51 -16.72 -15.26
C SER A 40 -12.62 -17.61 -14.03
N VAL A 41 -13.50 -18.62 -14.10
CA VAL A 41 -13.70 -19.62 -13.03
C VAL A 41 -12.41 -20.35 -12.62
N PRO A 42 -11.53 -20.83 -13.53
CA PRO A 42 -10.27 -21.46 -13.13
C PRO A 42 -9.36 -20.54 -12.32
N ASP A 43 -9.27 -19.25 -12.68
CA ASP A 43 -8.45 -18.30 -11.94
C ASP A 43 -9.06 -17.98 -10.58
N PHE A 44 -10.39 -17.88 -10.50
CA PHE A 44 -11.11 -17.73 -9.25
C PHE A 44 -10.84 -18.92 -8.29
N ASN A 45 -10.92 -20.15 -8.81
CA ASN A 45 -10.61 -21.35 -8.04
C ASN A 45 -9.15 -21.41 -7.59
N ARG A 46 -8.21 -20.90 -8.40
CA ARG A 46 -6.79 -20.78 -8.00
C ARG A 46 -6.63 -19.84 -6.81
N TYR A 47 -7.33 -18.71 -6.78
CA TYR A 47 -7.28 -17.81 -5.61
C TYR A 47 -7.85 -18.46 -4.36
N LEU A 48 -8.97 -19.20 -4.47
CA LEU A 48 -9.58 -19.90 -3.34
C LEU A 48 -8.76 -21.08 -2.80
N SER A 49 -8.03 -21.76 -3.68
CA SER A 49 -7.28 -22.97 -3.32
C SER A 49 -5.85 -22.67 -2.87
N ASP A 50 -5.39 -21.42 -2.98
CA ASP A 50 -4.03 -21.03 -2.64
C ASP A 50 -3.87 -20.79 -1.13
N PRO A 51 -3.16 -21.65 -0.39
CA PRO A 51 -2.98 -21.50 1.05
C PRO A 51 -2.13 -20.28 1.44
N THR A 52 -1.39 -19.69 0.50
CA THR A 52 -0.57 -18.50 0.77
C THR A 52 -1.41 -17.22 0.82
N LYS A 53 -2.65 -17.26 0.31
CA LYS A 53 -3.55 -16.11 0.23
C LYS A 53 -4.72 -16.29 1.20
N ASN A 54 -4.88 -15.34 2.09
CA ASN A 54 -6.06 -15.22 2.93
C ASN A 54 -7.09 -14.33 2.24
N ILE A 55 -8.22 -14.90 1.85
CA ILE A 55 -9.33 -14.15 1.24
C ILE A 55 -10.16 -13.52 2.36
N LYS A 56 -10.40 -12.21 2.25
CA LYS A 56 -11.22 -11.44 3.19
C LYS A 56 -12.64 -11.30 2.72
N ASP A 57 -12.81 -10.93 1.45
CA ASP A 57 -14.12 -10.66 0.87
C ASP A 57 -14.13 -10.91 -0.63
N ILE A 58 -15.32 -11.15 -1.19
CA ILE A 58 -15.54 -11.40 -2.60
C ILE A 58 -16.75 -10.58 -3.05
N PHE A 59 -16.49 -9.64 -3.96
CA PHE A 59 -17.51 -8.80 -4.57
C PHE A 59 -17.79 -9.24 -6.00
N LEU A 60 -19.03 -9.07 -6.43
CA LEU A 60 -19.49 -9.34 -7.78
C LEU A 60 -19.95 -8.02 -8.42
N PRO A 61 -19.02 -7.17 -8.90
CA PRO A 61 -19.37 -5.89 -9.51
C PRO A 61 -20.14 -6.04 -10.83
N SER A 62 -19.98 -7.17 -11.53
CA SER A 62 -20.67 -7.49 -12.79
C SER A 62 -20.87 -9.01 -12.88
N GLU A 63 -21.74 -9.46 -13.79
CA GLU A 63 -21.99 -10.90 -14.01
C GLU A 63 -20.74 -11.65 -14.52
N GLU A 64 -19.83 -10.95 -15.18
CA GLU A 64 -18.62 -11.53 -15.78
C GLU A 64 -17.35 -11.32 -14.95
N VAL A 65 -17.40 -10.52 -13.86
CA VAL A 65 -16.21 -10.11 -13.12
C VAL A 65 -16.43 -10.28 -11.62
N VAL A 66 -15.48 -10.98 -10.99
CA VAL A 66 -15.39 -11.17 -9.55
C VAL A 66 -14.22 -10.35 -9.02
N ALA A 67 -14.44 -9.52 -8.01
CA ALA A 67 -13.39 -8.80 -7.31
C ALA A 67 -13.10 -9.50 -5.98
N ILE A 68 -11.89 -10.01 -5.82
CA ILE A 68 -11.46 -10.72 -4.62
C ILE A 68 -10.56 -9.79 -3.80
N GLU A 69 -10.93 -9.56 -2.56
CA GLU A 69 -10.09 -8.90 -1.57
C GLU A 69 -9.29 -9.95 -0.81
N TRP A 70 -7.96 -9.89 -0.89
CA TRP A 70 -7.08 -10.88 -0.29
C TRP A 70 -5.83 -10.25 0.33
N GLN A 71 -5.21 -10.99 1.24
CA GLN A 71 -3.97 -10.62 1.91
C GLN A 71 -3.03 -11.83 1.88
N ILE A 72 -1.72 -11.61 1.87
CA ILE A 72 -0.77 -12.72 1.99
C ILE A 72 -0.85 -13.24 3.43
N SER A 73 -0.81 -14.55 3.66
CA SER A 73 -0.75 -15.09 5.02
C SER A 73 0.54 -14.61 5.71
N ASP A 74 0.48 -14.28 7.00
CA ASP A 74 1.59 -13.65 7.72
C ASP A 74 2.86 -14.52 7.73
N GLU A 75 2.71 -15.83 7.56
CA GLU A 75 3.82 -16.80 7.44
C GLU A 75 4.61 -16.66 6.12
N PHE A 76 4.01 -16.10 5.08
CA PHE A 76 4.60 -15.96 3.74
C PHE A 76 4.91 -14.51 3.37
N VAL A 77 4.93 -13.60 4.35
CA VAL A 77 5.24 -12.19 4.09
C VAL A 77 6.72 -12.06 3.77
N GLU A 78 7.01 -11.79 2.49
CA GLU A 78 8.37 -11.49 2.05
C GLU A 78 8.91 -10.24 2.74
N GLN A 79 10.17 -10.31 3.16
CA GLN A 79 10.85 -9.18 3.76
C GLN A 79 11.35 -8.23 2.67
N ASP A 80 10.84 -6.99 2.67
CA ASP A 80 11.27 -5.96 1.72
C ASP A 80 12.47 -5.18 2.30
N ALA A 81 13.61 -5.26 1.60
CA ALA A 81 14.83 -4.54 1.96
C ALA A 81 14.67 -3.00 1.91
N SER A 82 13.60 -2.49 1.29
CA SER A 82 13.32 -1.05 1.23
C SER A 82 12.51 -0.51 2.42
N THR A 83 12.18 -1.35 3.42
CA THR A 83 11.45 -0.93 4.63
C THR A 83 12.24 -1.25 5.91
N ASN A 84 12.09 -0.42 6.94
CA ASN A 84 12.75 -0.61 8.23
C ASN A 84 11.99 0.15 9.32
N ILE A 85 11.30 -0.60 10.18
CA ILE A 85 10.49 -0.04 11.26
C ILE A 85 11.31 0.73 12.30
N PHE A 86 12.58 0.37 12.52
CA PHE A 86 13.45 1.06 13.48
C PHE A 86 13.81 2.47 12.98
N ILE A 87 14.14 2.61 11.70
CA ILE A 87 14.41 3.92 11.09
C ILE A 87 13.14 4.79 11.14
N ALA A 88 11.98 4.21 10.81
CA ALA A 88 10.71 4.93 10.82
C ALA A 88 10.31 5.42 12.22
N THR A 89 10.41 4.56 13.23
CA THR A 89 10.07 4.90 14.62
C THR A 89 11.04 5.93 15.21
N PHE A 90 12.35 5.76 14.98
CA PHE A 90 13.36 6.72 15.43
C PHE A 90 13.09 8.11 14.84
N THR A 91 13.03 8.23 13.50
CA THR A 91 12.85 9.53 12.84
C THR A 91 11.52 10.21 13.20
N THR A 92 10.44 9.44 13.38
CA THR A 92 9.14 9.96 13.82
C THR A 92 9.14 10.42 15.29
N ALA A 93 9.88 9.74 16.16
CA ALA A 93 10.03 10.13 17.55
C ALA A 93 10.82 11.44 17.67
N TRP A 94 11.97 11.53 16.98
CA TRP A 94 12.82 12.73 16.98
C TRP A 94 12.19 13.93 16.27
N ALA A 95 11.32 13.71 15.29
CA ALA A 95 10.56 14.81 14.67
C ALA A 95 9.49 15.40 15.61
N ARG A 96 9.14 14.71 16.71
CA ARG A 96 8.12 15.13 17.67
C ARG A 96 8.71 15.78 18.93
N THR A 97 9.95 15.47 19.26
CA THR A 97 10.72 16.14 20.33
C THR A 97 11.14 17.53 19.89
#